data_AF-A0A2A4HQB5-F1
#
_entry.id   AF-A0A2A4HQB5-F1
#
_cell.length_a   1.000
_cell.length_b   1.000
_cell.length_c   1.000
_cell.angle_alpha   90.00
_cell.angle_beta   90.00
_cell.angle_gamma   90.00
#
_symmetry.space_group_name_H-M   'P 1'
#
loop_
_entity.id
_entity.type
_entity.pdbx_description
1 polymer ?
#
loop_
_entity_poly.entity_id
_entity_poly.type
_entity_poly.pdbx_seq_one_letter_code
_entity_poly.pdbx_strand_id
1 'polypeptide(L)' 'MQMIDQLKDGQTKAFAKHCFESSTPEELDAVSEGVADQAQMEHWGITEGQWEEAVAAALADHKAQAN' A
#
# COMPACT_ATOMS: atom_id res chain seq x y z
N MET A 1 -5.25 -10.72 -1.14
CA MET A 1 -5.65 -9.38 -0.69
C MET A 1 -6.37 -9.43 0.67
N GLN A 2 -5.90 -10.21 1.65
CA GLN A 2 -6.51 -10.30 2.98
C GLN A 2 -6.23 -9.07 3.86
N MET A 3 -5.01 -8.54 3.86
CA MET A 3 -4.64 -7.34 4.63
C MET A 3 -5.25 -6.09 4.01
N ILE A 4 -5.20 -5.98 2.68
CA ILE A 4 -5.82 -4.88 1.95
C ILE A 4 -7.34 -4.85 2.19
N ASP A 5 -8.00 -6.02 2.30
CA ASP A 5 -9.44 -6.05 2.56
C ASP A 5 -9.82 -5.59 3.97
N GLN A 6 -8.91 -5.67 4.93
CA GLN A 6 -9.11 -5.21 6.31
C GLN A 6 -9.05 -3.69 6.48
N LEU A 7 -8.52 -2.97 5.49
CA LEU A 7 -8.50 -1.51 5.48
C LEU A 7 -9.95 -0.99 5.43
N LYS A 8 -10.32 -0.20 6.45
CA LYS A 8 -11.66 0.40 6.57
C LYS A 8 -11.85 1.61 5.67
N ASP A 9 -10.76 2.31 5.37
CA ASP A 9 -10.76 3.46 4.49
C ASP A 9 -10.78 3.03 3.02
N GLY A 10 -11.82 3.47 2.30
CA GLY A 10 -11.98 3.13 0.88
C GLY A 10 -10.84 3.65 0.00
N GLN A 11 -10.33 4.86 0.30
CA GLN A 11 -9.17 5.43 -0.41
C GLN A 11 -7.90 4.63 -0.13
N THR A 12 -7.58 4.39 1.15
CA THR A 12 -6.43 3.59 1.57
C THR A 12 -6.46 2.20 0.96
N LYS A 13 -7.63 1.55 0.95
CA LYS A 13 -7.84 0.25 0.31
C LYS A 13 -7.62 0.29 -1.19
N ALA A 14 -8.13 1.30 -1.89
CA ALA A 14 -7.95 1.46 -3.32
C ALA A 14 -6.48 1.70 -3.69
N PHE A 15 -5.79 2.54 -2.91
CA PHE A 15 -4.38 2.80 -3.06
C PHE A 15 -3.53 1.54 -2.79
N ALA A 16 -3.79 0.82 -1.70
CA ALA A 16 -3.12 -0.44 -1.39
C ALA A 16 -3.29 -1.47 -2.51
N LYS A 17 -4.51 -1.57 -3.08
CA LYS A 17 -4.79 -2.40 -4.27
C LYS A 17 -3.96 -1.97 -5.48
N HIS A 18 -3.92 -0.67 -5.76
CA HIS A 18 -3.13 -0.14 -6.86
C HIS A 18 -1.64 -0.42 -6.69
N CYS A 19 -1.09 -0.22 -5.48
CA CYS A 19 0.27 -0.59 -5.11
C CYS A 19 0.52 -2.10 -5.29
N PHE A 20 -0.40 -2.94 -4.84
CA PHE A 20 -0.31 -4.39 -5.02
C PHE A 20 -0.31 -4.79 -6.51
N GLU A 21 -1.17 -4.20 -7.34
CA GLU A 21 -1.29 -4.56 -8.75
C GLU A 21 -0.20 -3.93 -9.63
N SER A 22 0.30 -2.75 -9.24
CA SER A 22 1.26 -1.97 -10.04
C SER A 22 2.72 -2.20 -9.62
N SER A 23 2.98 -2.70 -8.40
CA SER A 23 4.33 -2.86 -7.85
C SER A 23 4.56 -4.29 -7.36
N THR A 24 5.83 -4.70 -7.36
CA THR A 24 6.26 -5.99 -6.80
C THR A 24 6.48 -5.87 -5.28
N PRO A 25 6.54 -6.98 -4.53
CA PRO A 25 6.87 -6.95 -3.11
C PRO A 25 8.20 -6.25 -2.82
N GLU A 26 9.21 -6.39 -3.67
CA GLU A 26 10.52 -5.74 -3.48
C GLU A 26 10.43 -4.21 -3.61
N GLU A 27 9.68 -3.72 -4.60
CA GLU A 27 9.40 -2.30 -4.75
C GLU A 27 8.63 -1.80 -3.52
N LEU A 28 7.56 -2.51 -3.13
CA LEU A 28 6.75 -2.15 -1.96
C LEU A 28 7.56 -2.12 -0.66
N ASP A 29 8.48 -3.06 -0.46
CA ASP A 29 9.41 -3.11 0.67
C ASP A 29 10.32 -1.86 0.66
N ALA A 30 10.88 -1.53 -0.50
CA ALA A 30 11.73 -0.35 -0.66
C ALA A 30 10.98 0.98 -0.43
N VAL A 31 9.73 1.12 -0.89
CA VAL A 31 8.92 2.31 -0.58
C VAL A 31 8.49 2.32 0.89
N SER A 32 8.17 1.16 1.48
CA SER A 32 7.81 1.08 2.90
C SER A 32 8.96 1.47 3.84
N GLU A 33 10.21 1.22 3.45
CA GLU A 33 11.39 1.70 4.17
C GLU A 33 11.74 3.16 3.85
N GLY A 34 11.15 3.71 2.78
CA GLY A 34 11.33 5.08 2.32
C GLY A 34 10.38 6.09 2.96
N VAL A 35 10.42 7.32 2.45
CA VAL A 35 9.47 8.39 2.80
C VAL A 35 8.21 8.23 1.97
N ALA A 36 7.05 8.46 2.60
CA ALA A 36 5.77 8.45 1.94
C ALA A 36 5.75 9.38 0.72
N ASP A 37 5.33 8.84 -0.42
CA ASP A 37 5.38 9.57 -1.68
C ASP A 37 4.30 10.65 -1.70
N GLN A 38 4.73 11.91 -1.59
CA GLN A 38 3.82 13.04 -1.49
C GLN A 38 2.94 13.20 -2.72
N ALA A 39 3.43 12.84 -3.92
CA ALA A 39 2.63 12.88 -5.13
C ALA A 39 1.50 11.83 -5.09
N GLN A 40 1.76 10.65 -4.53
CA GLN A 40 0.71 9.65 -4.32
C GLN A 40 -0.27 10.09 -3.24
N MET A 41 0.20 10.66 -2.13
CA MET A 41 -0.68 11.19 -1.08
C MET A 41 -1.63 12.26 -1.61
N GLU A 42 -1.15 13.19 -2.43
CA GLU A 42 -1.98 14.23 -3.05
C GLU A 42 -2.90 13.65 -4.14
N HIS A 43 -2.42 12.72 -4.97
CA HIS A 43 -3.23 12.10 -6.02
C HIS A 43 -4.39 11.27 -5.46
N TRP A 44 -4.11 10.49 -4.43
CA TRP A 44 -5.08 9.63 -3.78
C TRP A 44 -5.84 10.33 -2.66
N GLY A 45 -5.42 11.52 -2.23
CA GLY A 45 -6.04 12.28 -1.16
C GLY A 45 -5.96 11.59 0.20
N ILE A 46 -4.85 10.90 0.47
CA ILE A 46 -4.59 10.15 1.71
C ILE A 46 -3.52 10.82 2.56
N THR A 47 -3.53 10.54 3.86
CA THR A 47 -2.48 11.00 4.77
C THR A 47 -1.27 10.07 4.75
N GLU A 48 -0.14 10.53 5.31
CA GLU A 48 1.08 9.73 5.46
C GLU A 48 0.82 8.40 6.16
N GLY A 49 0.11 8.42 7.30
CA GLY A 49 -0.24 7.19 8.01
C GLY A 49 -1.11 6.23 7.18
N GLN A 50 -2.03 6.75 6.37
CA GLN A 50 -2.82 5.93 5.44
C GLN A 50 -1.96 5.36 4.31
N TRP A 51 -1.02 6.14 3.78
CA TRP A 51 -0.07 5.67 2.77
C TRP A 51 0.78 4.52 3.31
N GLU A 52 1.35 4.68 4.51
CA GLU A 52 2.14 3.62 5.16
C GLU A 52 1.30 2.37 5.42
N GLU A 53 0.08 2.52 5.95
CA GLU A 53 -0.84 1.39 6.17
C GLU A 53 -1.17 0.65 4.86
N ALA A 54 -1.39 1.40 3.78
CA ALA A 54 -1.69 0.83 2.47
C ALA A 54 -0.51 0.08 1.87
N VAL A 55 0.70 0.65 1.90
CA VAL A 55 1.92 0.01 1.38
C VAL A 55 2.24 -1.23 2.22
N ALA A 56 2.16 -1.14 3.55
CA ALA A 56 2.37 -2.28 4.44
C ALA A 56 1.35 -3.40 4.22
N ALA A 57 0.06 -3.06 4.04
CA ALA A 57 -0.97 -4.03 3.73
C ALA A 57 -0.74 -4.70 2.36
N ALA A 58 -0.37 -3.91 1.34
CA ALA A 58 -0.06 -4.42 0.00
C ALA A 58 1.15 -5.36 0.01
N LEU A 59 2.21 -4.97 0.73
CA LEU A 59 3.42 -5.76 0.91
C LEU A 59 3.13 -7.08 1.63
N ALA A 60 2.38 -7.03 2.73
CA ALA A 60 1.98 -8.22 3.48
C ALA A 60 1.15 -9.18 2.62
N ASP A 61 0.25 -8.66 1.79
CA ASP A 61 -0.55 -9.45 0.86
C ASP A 61 0.24 -10.10 -0.26
N HIS A 62 1.28 -9.42 -0.78
CA HIS A 62 2.21 -10.00 -1.74
C HIS A 62 3.03 -11.12 -1.11
N LYS A 63 3.60 -10.86 0.07
CA LYS A 63 4.35 -11.87 0.83
C LYS A 63 3.46 -13.08 1.17
N ALA A 64 2.19 -12.87 1.48
CA ALA A 64 1.22 -13.93 1.75
C ALA A 64 0.82 -14.72 0.49
N GLN A 65 0.87 -14.13 -0.71
CA GLN A 65 0.63 -14.84 -1.98
C GLN A 65 1.87 -15.55 -2.52
N ALA A 66 3.06 -15.10 -2.15
CA ALA A 66 4.33 -15.71 -2.54
C ALA A 66 4.68 -16.98 -1.73
N ASN A 67 3.89 -17.35 -0.73
CA ASN A 67 4.09 -18.49 0.17
C ASN A 67 2.93 -19.48 0.09
#